data_AF-V9LBQ6-F1
#
_entry.id   AF-V9LBQ6-F1
#
_cell.length_a   1.000
_cell.length_b   1.000
_cell.length_c   1.000
_cell.angle_alpha   90.00
_cell.angle_beta   90.00
_cell.angle_gamma   90.00
#
_symmetry.space_group_name_H-M   'P 1'
#
loop_
_entity.id
_entity.type
_entity.pdbx_description
1 polymer ?
#
loop_
_entity_poly.entity_id
_entity_poly.type
_entity_poly.pdbx_seq_one_letter_code
_entity_poly.pdbx_strand_id
1 'polypeptide(L)'
;MAQLSVFILLPSVLIVVNSAPLTCYSRVLTMRNKINNKIERLQSEPFAKRCTSQLPDLYIDVHDSCMVSKMRDYLLAVENLTDRRCQYTLDSTVRLVRRLFIIMAKFCQAEPAFWTNKCSLL
;
A
#
# COMPACT_ATOMS: atom_id res chain seq x y z
N MET A 1 -61.01 8.41 -22.49
CA MET A 1 -59.70 8.98 -22.91
C MET A 1 -59.58 10.34 -22.24
N ALA A 2 -58.54 10.72 -21.50
CA ALA A 2 -57.25 10.12 -21.24
C ALA A 2 -56.70 10.69 -19.91
N GLN A 3 -56.11 9.78 -19.13
CA GLN A 3 -54.87 9.87 -18.37
C GLN A 3 -54.67 10.92 -17.25
N LEU A 4 -54.58 10.34 -16.05
CA LEU A 4 -54.10 10.86 -14.78
C LEU A 4 -52.57 11.12 -14.88
N SER A 5 -52.12 12.37 -14.75
CA SER A 5 -50.69 12.70 -14.68
C SER A 5 -50.29 13.05 -13.26
N VAL A 6 -49.96 12.02 -12.48
CA VAL A 6 -49.28 12.17 -11.18
C VAL A 6 -47.80 12.45 -11.46
N PHE A 7 -47.36 13.69 -11.23
CA PHE A 7 -45.94 14.02 -11.25
C PHE A 7 -45.28 13.46 -9.99
N ILE A 8 -44.77 12.23 -10.09
CA ILE A 8 -43.91 11.63 -9.07
C ILE A 8 -42.54 12.32 -9.17
N LEU A 9 -42.31 13.30 -8.31
CA LEU A 9 -40.97 13.80 -8.03
C LEU A 9 -40.21 12.69 -7.28
N LEU A 10 -39.43 11.89 -8.00
CA LEU A 10 -38.43 11.02 -7.38
C LEU A 10 -37.38 11.91 -6.71
N PRO A 11 -37.20 11.86 -5.37
CA PRO A 11 -36.02 12.41 -4.79
C PRO A 11 -34.85 11.54 -5.26
N SER A 12 -33.95 12.12 -6.04
CA SER A 12 -32.64 11.54 -6.32
C SER A 12 -31.90 11.45 -5.00
N VAL A 13 -32.13 10.35 -4.26
CA VAL A 13 -31.30 10.00 -3.11
C VAL A 13 -29.95 9.62 -3.68
N LEU A 14 -29.11 10.62 -3.89
CA LEU A 14 -27.67 10.45 -3.97
C LEU A 14 -27.27 9.96 -2.58
N ILE A 15 -27.28 8.64 -2.39
CA ILE A 15 -26.50 8.01 -1.34
C ILE A 15 -25.06 8.33 -1.71
N VAL A 16 -24.56 9.47 -1.21
CA VAL A 16 -23.13 9.68 -1.05
C VAL A 16 -22.72 8.72 0.06
N VAL A 17 -22.65 7.44 -0.30
CA VAL A 17 -21.68 6.54 0.32
C VAL A 17 -20.38 7.32 0.21
N ASN A 18 -19.61 7.40 1.27
CA ASN A 18 -18.36 8.13 1.36
C ASN A 18 -17.30 7.53 0.40
N SER A 19 -17.58 7.56 -0.89
CA SER A 19 -16.79 7.15 -2.03
C SER A 19 -16.18 8.41 -2.62
N ALA A 20 -15.55 9.24 -1.78
CA ALA A 20 -14.40 9.95 -2.28
C ALA A 20 -13.41 8.83 -2.63
N PRO A 21 -13.06 8.59 -3.91
CA PRO A 21 -11.87 7.82 -4.14
C PRO A 21 -10.78 8.62 -3.44
N LEU A 22 -10.17 8.10 -2.37
CA LEU A 22 -8.80 8.47 -2.15
C LEU A 22 -8.15 8.13 -3.49
N THR A 23 -7.79 9.15 -4.27
CA THR A 23 -6.92 8.99 -5.45
C THR A 23 -5.82 8.03 -5.04
N CYS A 24 -5.35 7.17 -5.94
CA CYS A 24 -4.38 6.16 -5.52
C CYS A 24 -3.24 6.84 -4.75
N TYR A 25 -2.80 8.01 -5.24
CA TYR A 25 -1.89 8.90 -4.54
C TYR A 25 -2.18 9.11 -3.04
N SER A 26 -3.36 9.62 -2.66
CA SER A 26 -3.68 9.91 -1.25
C SER A 26 -3.76 8.64 -0.38
N ARG A 27 -4.19 7.51 -0.97
CA ARG A 27 -4.21 6.21 -0.29
C ARG A 27 -2.80 5.66 -0.07
N VAL A 28 -1.93 5.77 -1.08
CA VAL A 28 -0.52 5.41 -1.01
C VAL A 28 0.20 6.27 0.03
N LEU A 29 -0.06 7.58 0.05
CA LEU A 29 0.52 8.50 1.03
C LEU A 29 0.18 8.12 2.48
N THR A 30 -1.07 7.74 2.72
CA THR A 30 -1.50 7.26 4.04
C THR A 30 -0.79 5.96 4.44
N MET A 31 -0.64 5.03 3.49
CA MET A 31 0.07 3.76 3.73
C MET A 31 1.57 3.97 3.94
N ARG A 32 2.19 4.87 3.18
CA ARG A 32 3.59 5.27 3.30
C ARG A 32 3.94 5.61 4.75
N ASN A 33 3.20 6.55 5.34
CA ASN A 33 3.43 6.97 6.73
C ASN A 33 3.31 5.81 7.71
N LYS A 34 2.30 4.95 7.53
CA LYS A 34 2.09 3.78 8.40
C LYS A 34 3.25 2.79 8.30
N ILE A 35 3.76 2.54 7.11
CA ILE A 35 4.87 1.60 6.88
C ILE A 35 6.19 2.19 7.36
N ASN A 36 6.54 3.41 6.97
CA ASN A 36 7.81 4.03 7.36
C ASN A 36 7.93 4.14 8.88
N ASN A 37 6.88 4.60 9.57
CA ASN A 37 6.87 4.67 11.04
C ASN A 37 7.01 3.27 11.68
N LYS A 38 6.48 2.22 11.04
CA LYS A 38 6.59 0.85 11.54
C LYS A 38 8.00 0.30 11.36
N ILE A 39 8.63 0.57 10.22
CA ILE A 39 10.01 0.16 9.93
C ILE A 39 10.98 0.87 10.86
N GLU A 40 10.81 2.18 11.06
CA GLU A 40 11.61 2.97 12.00
C GLU A 40 11.55 2.38 13.42
N ARG A 41 10.34 2.03 13.91
CA ARG A 41 10.17 1.35 15.21
C ARG A 41 10.84 -0.02 15.28
N LEU A 42 10.84 -0.78 14.18
CA LEU A 42 11.57 -2.05 14.13
C LEU A 42 13.09 -1.83 14.18
N GLN A 43 13.58 -0.75 13.58
CA GLN A 43 14.99 -0.39 13.59
C GLN A 43 15.46 0.23 14.92
N SER A 44 14.55 0.76 15.74
CA SER A 44 14.87 1.28 17.08
C SER A 44 14.97 0.20 18.15
N GLU A 45 14.21 -0.90 18.02
CA GLU A 45 14.19 -2.00 18.98
C GLU A 45 15.33 -3.01 18.74
N PRO A 46 16.19 -3.34 19.73
CA PRO A 46 17.42 -4.12 19.49
C PRO A 46 17.20 -5.48 18.80
N PHE A 47 16.17 -6.22 19.21
CA PHE A 47 15.85 -7.51 18.62
C PHE A 47 15.32 -7.36 17.19
N ALA A 48 14.36 -6.46 17.00
CA ALA A 48 13.77 -6.21 15.68
C ALA A 48 14.80 -5.65 14.70
N LYS A 49 15.74 -4.82 15.17
CA LYS A 49 16.86 -4.27 14.39
C LYS A 49 17.76 -5.37 13.83
N ARG A 50 18.02 -6.43 14.61
CA ARG A 50 18.76 -7.61 14.14
C ARG A 50 18.00 -8.37 13.05
N CYS A 51 16.68 -8.41 13.13
CA CYS A 51 15.85 -9.03 12.10
C CYS A 51 15.83 -8.18 10.82
N THR A 52 15.71 -6.85 10.93
CA THR A 52 15.70 -5.95 9.77
C THR A 52 17.06 -5.79 9.11
N SER A 53 18.17 -5.98 9.83
CA SER A 53 19.52 -5.94 9.23
C SER A 53 19.82 -7.07 8.24
N GLN A 54 18.98 -8.11 8.20
CA GLN A 54 19.07 -9.22 7.24
C GLN A 54 18.24 -8.97 5.97
N LEU A 55 17.50 -7.86 5.93
CA LEU A 55 16.58 -7.51 4.86
C LEU A 55 17.14 -6.35 4.04
N PRO A 56 16.71 -6.21 2.77
CA PRO A 56 16.96 -4.99 2.03
C PRO A 56 16.32 -3.79 2.74
N ASP A 57 16.96 -2.63 2.64
CA ASP A 57 16.39 -1.41 3.18
C ASP A 57 15.06 -1.10 2.48
N LEU A 58 14.08 -0.66 3.26
CA LEU A 58 12.75 -0.34 2.77
C LEU A 58 12.29 0.97 3.37
N TYR A 59 12.27 1.99 2.52
CA TYR A 59 11.63 3.26 2.79
C TYR A 59 10.62 3.52 1.69
N ILE A 60 9.36 3.74 2.06
CA ILE A 60 8.32 4.06 1.10
C ILE A 60 8.50 5.51 0.63
N ASP A 61 8.87 5.68 -0.63
CA ASP A 61 8.88 6.97 -1.33
C ASP A 61 7.89 6.89 -2.52
N VAL A 62 6.96 7.83 -2.55
CA VAL A 62 5.91 7.89 -3.59
C VAL A 62 6.43 8.45 -4.90
N HIS A 63 7.61 9.07 -4.89
CA HIS A 63 8.29 9.59 -6.06
C HIS A 63 9.35 8.61 -6.62
N ASP A 64 9.64 7.53 -5.90
CA ASP A 64 10.52 6.47 -6.37
C ASP A 64 9.75 5.53 -7.31
N SER A 65 10.09 5.57 -8.60
CA SER A 65 9.51 4.70 -9.60
C SER A 65 9.73 3.21 -9.34
N CYS A 66 10.74 2.85 -8.54
CA CYS A 66 11.10 1.48 -8.22
C CYS A 66 10.53 0.99 -6.90
N MET A 67 9.64 1.77 -6.29
CA MET A 67 8.99 1.43 -5.02
C MET A 67 8.30 0.06 -5.05
N VAL A 68 7.63 -0.28 -6.17
CA VAL A 68 6.95 -1.57 -6.31
C VAL A 68 7.93 -2.74 -6.30
N SER A 69 9.09 -2.60 -6.95
CA SER A 69 10.15 -3.61 -6.94
C SER A 69 10.77 -3.75 -5.55
N LYS A 70 11.13 -2.63 -4.89
CA LYS A 70 11.66 -2.65 -3.51
C LYS A 70 10.73 -3.36 -2.53
N MET A 71 9.41 -3.13 -2.63
CA MET A 71 8.44 -3.86 -1.81
C MET A 71 8.41 -5.36 -2.11
N ARG A 72 8.50 -5.75 -3.38
CA ARG A 72 8.57 -7.18 -3.77
C ARG A 72 9.83 -7.82 -3.19
N ASP A 73 10.98 -7.20 -3.35
CA ASP A 73 12.27 -7.73 -2.89
C ASP A 73 12.30 -7.85 -1.37
N TYR A 74 11.76 -6.86 -0.65
CA TYR A 74 11.58 -6.95 0.79
C TYR A 74 10.69 -8.11 1.22
N LEU A 75 9.53 -8.32 0.56
CA LEU A 75 8.63 -9.41 0.88
C LEU A 75 9.28 -10.78 0.65
N LEU A 76 10.00 -10.94 -0.47
CA LEU A 76 10.74 -12.16 -0.78
C LEU A 76 11.87 -12.41 0.23
N ALA A 77 12.61 -11.37 0.61
CA ALA A 77 13.66 -11.48 1.62
C ALA A 77 13.10 -11.95 2.98
N VAL A 78 11.93 -11.44 3.38
CA VAL A 78 11.28 -11.88 4.62
C VAL A 78 10.81 -13.34 4.53
N GLU A 79 10.27 -13.76 3.39
CA GLU A 79 9.87 -15.17 3.16
C GLU A 79 11.06 -16.14 3.24
N ASN A 80 12.27 -15.68 2.91
CA ASN A 80 13.50 -16.45 2.97
C ASN A 80 14.20 -16.43 4.34
N LEU A 81 13.69 -15.70 5.34
CA LEU A 81 14.27 -15.72 6.69
C LEU A 81 14.12 -17.10 7.32
N THR A 82 15.19 -17.63 7.89
CA THR A 82 15.16 -18.92 8.61
C THR A 82 14.71 -18.77 10.06
N ASP A 83 14.92 -17.60 10.68
CA ASP A 83 14.50 -17.34 12.06
C ASP A 83 13.00 -17.02 12.16
N ARG A 84 12.23 -17.97 12.71
CA ARG A 84 10.78 -17.83 12.94
C ARG A 84 10.43 -16.66 13.86
N ARG A 85 11.28 -16.30 14.83
CA ARG A 85 10.99 -15.15 15.70
C ARG A 85 11.09 -13.85 14.91
N CYS A 86 12.05 -13.75 14.01
CA CYS A 86 12.13 -12.61 13.09
C CYS A 86 10.91 -12.54 12.17
N GLN A 87 10.48 -13.66 11.58
CA GLN A 87 9.25 -13.70 10.78
C GLN A 87 8.04 -13.18 11.58
N TYR A 88 7.86 -13.65 12.82
CA TYR A 88 6.76 -13.20 13.68
C TYR A 88 6.85 -11.70 14.04
N THR A 89 8.04 -11.20 14.37
CA THR A 89 8.24 -9.78 14.67
C THR A 89 7.91 -8.89 13.46
N LEU A 90 8.22 -9.35 12.25
CA LEU A 90 8.04 -8.61 10.99
C LEU A 90 6.64 -8.76 10.39
N ASP A 91 5.88 -9.79 10.77
CA ASP A 91 4.58 -10.18 10.20
C ASP A 91 3.58 -9.01 10.05
N SER A 92 3.47 -8.16 11.07
CA SER A 92 2.59 -7.00 11.01
C SER A 92 3.04 -5.95 9.97
N THR A 93 4.35 -5.78 9.77
CA THR A 93 4.93 -4.90 8.75
C THR A 93 4.77 -5.51 7.36
N VAL A 94 5.04 -6.82 7.22
CA VAL A 94 4.84 -7.59 5.97
C VAL A 94 3.41 -7.44 5.46
N ARG A 95 2.40 -7.53 6.34
CA ARG A 95 1.00 -7.31 5.95
C ARG A 95 0.75 -5.92 5.38
N LEU A 96 1.35 -4.88 5.96
CA LEU A 96 1.20 -3.50 5.48
C LEU A 96 1.89 -3.32 4.12
N VAL A 97 3.12 -3.81 3.98
CA VAL A 97 3.89 -3.77 2.73
C VAL A 97 3.17 -4.55 1.63
N ARG A 98 2.70 -5.78 1.90
CA ARG A 98 1.93 -6.58 0.95
C ARG A 98 0.62 -5.89 0.54
N ARG A 99 -0.07 -5.23 1.46
CA ARG A 99 -1.27 -4.44 1.14
C ARG A 99 -0.95 -3.26 0.22
N LEU A 100 0.12 -2.52 0.50
CA LEU A 100 0.53 -1.40 -0.36
C LEU A 100 0.99 -1.89 -1.73
N PHE A 101 1.78 -2.96 -1.80
CA PHE A 101 2.19 -3.62 -3.04
C PHE A 101 0.98 -3.95 -3.91
N ILE A 102 -0.07 -4.57 -3.35
CA ILE A 102 -1.30 -4.89 -4.10
C ILE A 102 -2.02 -3.62 -4.55
N ILE A 103 -2.10 -2.59 -3.69
CA ILE A 103 -2.72 -1.30 -4.04
C ILE A 103 -2.00 -0.69 -5.24
N MET A 104 -0.67 -0.58 -5.18
CA MET A 104 0.15 0.03 -6.23
C MET A 104 0.14 -0.80 -7.51
N ALA A 105 0.29 -2.12 -7.40
CA ALA A 105 0.37 -2.99 -8.57
C ALA A 105 -0.97 -3.12 -9.32
N LYS A 106 -2.11 -3.11 -8.62
CA LYS A 106 -3.43 -3.36 -9.24
C LYS A 106 -4.28 -2.12 -9.47
N PHE A 107 -4.24 -1.15 -8.55
CA PHE A 107 -5.20 -0.04 -8.55
C PHE A 107 -4.58 1.29 -8.99
N CYS A 108 -3.24 1.38 -8.96
CA CYS A 108 -2.50 2.61 -9.27
C CYS A 108 -1.83 2.60 -10.64
N GLN A 109 -1.96 1.51 -11.40
CA GLN A 109 -1.25 1.31 -12.67
C GLN A 109 -1.59 2.37 -13.73
N ALA A 110 -2.79 2.95 -13.65
CA ALA A 110 -3.24 4.01 -14.56
C ALA A 110 -2.74 5.42 -14.17
N GLU A 111 -2.12 5.59 -12.99
CA GLU A 111 -1.56 6.87 -12.54
C GLU A 111 -0.08 6.98 -12.98
N PRO A 112 0.28 7.94 -13.86
CA PRO A 112 1.64 8.06 -14.41
C PRO A 112 2.72 8.27 -13.35
N ALA A 113 2.36 8.82 -12.20
CA ALA A 113 3.26 9.08 -11.08
C ALA A 113 3.88 7.81 -10.48
N PHE A 114 3.25 6.64 -10.66
CA PHE A 114 3.64 5.40 -9.99
C PHE A 114 4.28 4.35 -10.90
N TRP A 115 4.20 4.49 -12.22
CA TRP A 115 4.65 3.49 -13.17
C TRP A 115 5.59 4.09 -14.21
N THR A 116 6.89 4.13 -13.89
CA THR A 116 7.93 4.18 -14.92
C THR A 116 8.75 2.90 -14.85
N ASN A 117 8.74 2.12 -15.94
CA ASN A 117 9.26 0.75 -16.01
C ASN A 117 10.80 0.63 -16.03
N LYS A 118 11.54 1.63 -15.56
CA LYS A 118 13.01 1.66 -15.66
C LYS A 118 13.70 1.23 -14.36
N CYS A 119 13.18 0.19 -13.73
CA CYS A 119 13.79 -0.38 -12.53
C CYS A 119 14.67 -1.55 -12.95
N SER A 120 15.95 -1.25 -13.17
CA SER A 120 16.98 -2.26 -13.38
C SER A 120 17.08 -3.11 -12.13
N LEU A 121 17.02 -4.44 -12.29
CA LEU A 121 17.47 -5.39 -11.28
C LEU A 121 18.97 -5.15 -11.08
N LEU A 122 19.34 -4.44 -10.02
CA LEU A 122 20.72 -4.29 -9.55
C LEU A 122 20.93 -5.23 -8.37
#